data_AF-A0A7X6ZGC0-F1
#
_entry.id   AF-A0A7X6ZGC0-F1
#
_cell.length_a   1.000
_cell.length_b   1.000
_cell.length_c   1.000
_cell.angle_alpha   90.00
_cell.angle_beta   90.00
_cell.angle_gamma   90.00
#
_symmetry.space_group_name_H-M   'P 1'
#
loop_
_entity.id
_entity.type
_entity.pdbx_description
1 polymer ?
#
loop_
_entity_poly.entity_id
_entity_poly.type
_entity_poly.pdbx_seq_one_letter_code
_entity_poly.pdbx_strand_id
1 'polypeptide(L)'
;MSAKKYKIVQTAGKMVGWVLGSVIRYRRREVLETLRISLPEKSPDELNVILNGMYKNLGINVVEWMILPRIDADYLENRMVVENREFADEALQNKNGSILLTAHTGNFLMMCIFAGLEKIPLHLITKTIKPKWIHDKWVSTFNKLGIKFLPRRNSYRDCRKVLKKGEALGFILDQNMKRNEGIFVDFFGRPACTSPGLAFLSA
;
A
#
# COMPACT_ATOMS: atom_id res chain seq x y z
N MET A 1 20.76 0.42 8.13
CA MET A 1 20.45 0.79 9.57
C MET A 1 20.62 -0.41 10.54
N SER A 2 21.23 -0.26 11.74
CA SER A 2 21.44 -1.39 12.69
C SER A 2 20.14 -2.01 13.25
N ALA A 3 20.12 -3.34 13.45
CA ALA A 3 19.02 -4.11 14.03
C ALA A 3 18.51 -3.57 15.38
N LYS A 4 19.40 -2.98 16.21
CA LYS A 4 19.02 -2.35 17.49
C LYS A 4 18.16 -1.10 17.28
N LYS A 5 18.51 -0.26 16.30
CA LYS A 5 17.73 0.94 15.94
C LYS A 5 16.35 0.58 15.41
N TYR A 6 16.25 -0.54 14.67
CA TYR A 6 14.98 -1.00 14.17
C TYR A 6 14.03 -1.53 15.25
N LYS A 7 14.54 -2.31 16.21
CA LYS A 7 13.74 -2.72 17.38
C LYS A 7 13.16 -1.52 18.12
N ILE A 8 13.91 -0.41 18.20
CA ILE A 8 13.42 0.85 18.78
C ILE A 8 12.27 1.43 17.93
N VAL A 9 12.42 1.50 16.61
CA VAL A 9 11.39 1.97 15.68
C VAL A 9 10.10 1.15 15.81
N GLN A 10 10.21 -0.17 15.82
CA GLN A 10 9.09 -1.09 15.98
C GLN A 10 8.39 -0.95 17.33
N THR A 11 9.16 -0.87 18.42
CA THR A 11 8.60 -0.68 19.77
C THR A 11 7.92 0.68 19.91
N ALA A 12 8.55 1.75 19.41
CA ALA A 12 7.94 3.09 19.37
C ALA A 12 6.66 3.08 18.54
N GLY A 13 6.67 2.45 17.37
CA GLY A 13 5.50 2.29 16.52
C GLY A 13 4.36 1.54 17.20
N LYS A 14 4.64 0.41 17.87
CA LYS A 14 3.64 -0.33 18.65
C LYS A 14 3.05 0.53 19.78
N MET A 15 3.87 1.36 20.43
CA MET A 15 3.40 2.28 21.47
C MET A 15 2.49 3.38 20.89
N VAL A 16 2.89 4.00 19.78
CA VAL A 16 2.05 4.96 19.04
C VAL A 16 0.72 4.33 18.64
N GLY A 17 0.77 3.12 18.09
CA GLY A 17 -0.42 2.35 17.71
C GLY A 17 -1.33 2.05 18.90
N TRP A 18 -0.76 1.64 20.03
CA TRP A 18 -1.50 1.41 21.27
C TRP A 18 -2.16 2.69 21.78
N VAL A 19 -1.48 3.84 21.76
CA VAL A 19 -2.07 5.13 22.16
C VAL A 19 -3.23 5.49 21.23
N LEU A 20 -3.05 5.40 19.91
CA LEU A 20 -4.09 5.69 18.92
C LEU A 20 -5.31 4.78 19.09
N GLY A 21 -5.08 3.49 19.30
CA GLY A 21 -6.12 2.46 19.35
C GLY A 21 -6.81 2.32 20.71
N SER A 22 -6.09 2.47 21.81
CA SER A 22 -6.60 2.17 23.17
C SER A 22 -6.96 3.43 23.96
N VAL A 23 -6.16 4.49 23.82
CA VAL A 23 -6.32 5.75 24.59
C VAL A 23 -7.17 6.74 23.80
N ILE A 24 -6.73 7.14 22.61
CA ILE A 24 -7.45 8.07 21.73
C ILE A 24 -8.69 7.41 21.12
N ARG A 25 -8.62 6.08 20.92
CA ARG A 25 -9.68 5.27 20.30
C ARG A 25 -10.08 5.78 18.92
N TYR A 26 -9.10 6.27 18.15
CA TYR A 26 -9.32 6.90 16.85
C TYR A 26 -10.05 5.97 15.89
N ARG A 27 -11.33 6.24 15.63
CA ARG A 27 -12.23 5.42 14.77
C ARG A 27 -12.34 3.95 15.18
N ARG A 28 -12.07 3.62 16.45
CA ARG A 28 -12.00 2.21 16.91
C ARG A 28 -13.32 1.48 16.74
N ARG A 29 -14.44 2.18 16.97
CA ARG A 29 -15.78 1.60 16.86
C ARG A 29 -16.08 1.22 15.41
N GLU A 30 -15.78 2.11 14.47
CA GLU A 30 -16.00 1.88 13.04
C GLU A 30 -15.13 0.75 12.50
N VAL A 31 -13.87 0.66 12.95
CA VAL A 31 -13.00 -0.46 12.57
C VAL A 31 -13.55 -1.77 13.13
N LEU A 32 -13.94 -1.83 14.41
CA LEU A 32 -14.50 -3.05 15.00
C LEU A 32 -15.77 -3.50 14.28
N GLU A 33 -16.64 -2.55 13.93
CA GLU A 33 -17.85 -2.85 13.18
C GLU A 33 -17.54 -3.37 11.77
N THR A 34 -16.57 -2.76 11.08
CA THR A 34 -16.09 -3.25 9.78
C THR A 34 -15.54 -4.68 9.91
N LEU A 35 -14.79 -4.98 10.98
CA LEU A 35 -14.25 -6.32 11.20
C LEU A 35 -15.35 -7.35 11.46
N ARG A 36 -16.39 -7.04 12.25
CA ARG A 36 -17.56 -7.92 12.44
C ARG A 36 -18.29 -8.20 11.15
N ILE A 37 -18.40 -7.17 10.32
CA ILE A 37 -19.08 -7.21 9.03
C ILE A 37 -18.32 -8.08 8.03
N SER A 38 -16.99 -7.93 7.98
CA SER A 38 -16.11 -8.60 7.03
C SER A 38 -15.70 -10.01 7.47
N LEU A 39 -15.66 -10.28 8.78
CA LEU A 39 -15.23 -11.55 9.37
C LEU A 39 -16.29 -12.07 10.35
N PRO A 40 -17.51 -12.37 9.87
CA PRO A 40 -18.63 -12.76 10.74
C PRO A 40 -18.40 -14.09 11.47
N GLU A 41 -17.47 -14.91 11.00
CA GLU A 41 -17.11 -16.19 11.60
C GLU A 41 -16.19 -16.07 12.83
N LYS A 42 -15.60 -14.89 13.07
CA LYS A 42 -14.67 -14.65 14.19
C LYS A 42 -15.44 -14.31 15.47
N SER A 43 -14.97 -14.87 16.59
CA SER A 43 -15.46 -14.51 17.92
C SER A 43 -15.08 -13.07 18.32
N PRO A 44 -15.80 -12.46 19.29
CA PRO A 44 -15.47 -11.12 19.77
C PRO A 44 -14.02 -10.94 20.25
N ASP A 45 -13.43 -11.99 20.84
CA ASP A 45 -12.05 -11.95 21.33
C ASP A 45 -11.03 -11.97 20.18
N GLU A 46 -11.26 -12.82 19.16
CA GLU A 46 -10.43 -12.84 17.96
C GLU A 46 -10.49 -11.49 17.22
N LEU A 47 -11.68 -10.90 17.10
CA LEU A 47 -11.86 -9.58 16.51
C LEU A 47 -11.09 -8.49 17.28
N ASN A 48 -11.08 -8.56 18.62
CA ASN A 48 -10.29 -7.65 19.45
C ASN A 48 -8.78 -7.84 19.26
N VAL A 49 -8.31 -9.08 19.09
CA VAL A 49 -6.90 -9.38 18.77
C VAL A 49 -6.54 -8.75 17.43
N ILE A 50 -7.35 -8.95 16.39
CA ILE A 50 -7.14 -8.37 15.05
C ILE A 50 -7.15 -6.84 15.12
N LEU A 51 -8.14 -6.25 15.78
CA LEU A 51 -8.27 -4.81 15.97
C LEU A 51 -7.03 -4.20 16.62
N ASN A 52 -6.55 -4.79 17.71
CA ASN A 52 -5.35 -4.33 18.42
C ASN A 52 -4.08 -4.54 17.59
N GLY A 53 -3.99 -5.64 16.83
CA GLY A 53 -2.91 -5.89 15.88
C GLY A 53 -2.86 -4.84 14.77
N MET A 54 -4.01 -4.50 14.20
CA MET A 54 -4.14 -3.46 13.17
C MET A 54 -3.62 -2.11 13.69
N TYR A 55 -4.04 -1.66 14.88
CA TYR A 55 -3.55 -0.40 15.44
C TYR A 55 -2.04 -0.41 15.70
N LYS A 56 -1.48 -1.53 16.19
CA LYS A 56 -0.03 -1.68 16.34
C LYS A 56 0.67 -1.53 14.99
N ASN A 57 0.18 -2.18 13.94
CA ASN A 57 0.71 -2.07 12.58
C ASN A 57 0.57 -0.65 12.03
N LEU A 58 -0.55 0.03 12.28
CA LEU A 58 -0.74 1.43 11.89
C LEU A 58 0.32 2.33 12.53
N GLY A 59 0.57 2.16 13.83
CA GLY A 59 1.59 2.93 14.54
C GLY A 59 3.01 2.63 14.05
N ILE A 60 3.32 1.35 13.78
CA ILE A 60 4.58 0.94 13.12
C ILE A 60 4.73 1.65 11.77
N ASN A 61 3.71 1.60 10.92
CA ASN A 61 3.72 2.25 9.61
C ASN A 61 4.00 3.75 9.74
N VAL A 62 3.33 4.45 10.67
CA VAL A 62 3.56 5.89 10.90
C VAL A 62 5.03 6.18 11.23
N VAL A 63 5.65 5.39 12.12
CA VAL A 63 7.06 5.60 12.48
C VAL A 63 7.99 5.22 11.34
N GLU A 64 7.73 4.11 10.63
CA GLU A 64 8.52 3.68 9.48
C GLU A 64 8.46 4.71 8.34
N TRP A 65 7.32 5.37 8.13
CA TRP A 65 7.18 6.42 7.11
C TRP A 65 8.03 7.65 7.42
N MET A 66 8.22 8.00 8.70
CA MET A 66 9.08 9.12 9.09
C MET A 66 10.57 8.84 8.84
N ILE A 67 10.97 7.57 8.88
CA ILE A 67 12.36 7.16 8.66
C ILE A 67 12.63 6.63 7.25
N LEU A 68 11.61 6.58 6.39
CA LEU A 68 11.66 6.02 5.04
C LEU A 68 12.85 6.52 4.19
N PRO A 69 13.26 7.81 4.23
CA PRO A 69 14.46 8.27 3.51
C PRO A 69 15.79 7.67 4.00
N ARG A 70 15.80 6.95 5.13
CA ARG A 70 16.98 6.32 5.74
C ARG A 70 16.97 4.80 5.56
N ILE A 71 15.98 4.26 4.86
CA ILE A 71 15.90 2.83 4.54
C ILE A 71 16.81 2.57 3.33
N ASP A 72 17.78 1.67 3.51
CA ASP A 72 18.80 1.28 2.54
C ASP A 72 18.56 -0.16 2.03
N ALA A 73 19.34 -0.59 1.03
CA ALA A 73 19.27 -1.96 0.49
C ALA A 73 19.55 -3.00 1.58
N ASP A 74 20.59 -2.80 2.39
CA ASP A 74 20.94 -3.67 3.51
C ASP A 74 19.75 -3.88 4.47
N TYR A 75 18.97 -2.83 4.72
CA TYR A 75 17.78 -2.95 5.56
C TYR A 75 16.74 -3.89 4.95
N LEU A 76 16.48 -3.79 3.66
CA LEU A 76 15.51 -4.66 3.00
C LEU A 76 16.01 -6.11 2.96
N GLU A 77 17.25 -6.33 2.53
CA GLU A 77 17.81 -7.68 2.38
C GLU A 77 17.77 -8.48 3.70
N ASN A 78 18.02 -7.81 4.82
CA ASN A 78 18.02 -8.48 6.12
C ASN A 78 16.63 -8.67 6.74
N ARG A 79 15.57 -8.06 6.19
CA ARG A 79 14.26 -7.91 6.88
C ARG A 79 13.04 -8.18 6.00
N MET A 80 13.24 -8.31 4.69
CA MET A 80 12.20 -8.59 3.72
C MET A 80 12.50 -9.94 3.07
N VAL A 81 11.49 -10.80 3.07
CA VAL A 81 11.47 -12.01 2.26
C VAL A 81 10.42 -11.82 1.20
N VAL A 82 10.77 -12.07 -0.05
CA VAL A 82 9.85 -12.05 -1.18
C VAL A 82 9.50 -13.49 -1.49
N GLU A 83 8.26 -13.87 -1.19
CA GLU A 83 7.74 -15.19 -1.52
C GLU A 83 7.32 -15.23 -2.99
N ASN A 84 7.63 -16.33 -3.68
CA ASN A 84 7.32 -16.56 -5.09
C ASN A 84 7.84 -15.46 -6.04
N ARG A 85 9.09 -15.04 -5.84
CA ARG A 85 9.74 -13.96 -6.60
C ARG A 85 9.77 -14.24 -8.10
N GLU A 86 9.89 -15.51 -8.48
CA GLU A 86 9.98 -15.97 -9.86
C GLU A 86 8.83 -15.47 -10.74
N PHE A 87 7.60 -15.39 -10.22
CA PHE A 87 6.45 -14.86 -10.97
C PHE A 87 6.56 -13.35 -11.22
N ALA A 88 7.12 -12.61 -10.26
CA ALA A 88 7.36 -11.19 -10.42
C ALA A 88 8.46 -10.96 -11.47
N ASP A 89 9.56 -11.72 -11.40
CA ASP A 89 10.65 -11.61 -12.36
C ASP A 89 10.20 -11.97 -13.79
N GLU A 90 9.40 -13.04 -13.95
CA GLU A 90 8.80 -13.42 -15.23
C GLU A 90 7.91 -12.31 -15.79
N ALA A 91 7.00 -11.77 -14.97
CA ALA A 91 6.10 -10.70 -15.39
C ALA A 91 6.86 -9.44 -15.80
N LEU A 92 7.91 -9.08 -15.06
CA LEU A 92 8.73 -7.89 -15.33
C LEU A 92 9.63 -8.03 -16.56
N GLN A 93 10.00 -9.26 -16.94
CA GLN A 93 10.74 -9.52 -18.19
C GLN A 93 9.84 -9.47 -19.42
N ASN A 94 8.52 -9.55 -19.25
CA ASN A 94 7.57 -9.48 -20.35
C ASN A 94 7.52 -8.07 -20.97
N LYS A 95 7.64 -7.98 -22.30
CA LYS A 95 7.62 -6.70 -23.04
C LYS A 95 6.25 -6.02 -23.09
N ASN A 96 5.18 -6.70 -22.66
CA ASN A 96 3.82 -6.15 -22.62
C ASN A 96 3.53 -5.31 -21.37
N GLY A 97 4.51 -5.19 -20.47
CA GLY A 97 4.39 -4.48 -19.20
C GLY A 97 3.74 -5.33 -18.12
N SER A 98 3.74 -4.79 -16.90
CA SER A 98 3.25 -5.50 -15.72
C SER A 98 2.29 -4.65 -14.91
N ILE A 99 1.28 -5.28 -14.31
CA ILE A 99 0.37 -4.63 -13.36
C ILE A 99 0.61 -5.26 -11.98
N LEU A 100 1.13 -4.46 -11.05
CA LEU A 100 1.34 -4.84 -9.66
C LEU A 100 0.13 -4.39 -8.83
N LEU A 101 -0.70 -5.33 -8.41
CA LEU A 101 -1.91 -5.08 -7.64
C LEU A 101 -1.64 -5.27 -6.14
N THR A 102 -2.09 -4.33 -5.32
CA THR A 102 -2.08 -4.43 -3.86
C THR A 102 -3.28 -3.73 -3.22
N ALA A 103 -3.34 -3.73 -1.90
CA ALA A 103 -4.31 -3.04 -1.06
C ALA A 103 -3.58 -2.19 0.01
N HIS A 104 -4.29 -1.35 0.74
CA HIS A 104 -3.76 -0.65 1.93
C HIS A 104 -3.62 -1.64 3.12
N THR A 105 -2.78 -2.66 2.92
CA THR A 105 -2.48 -3.71 3.91
C THR A 105 -0.98 -3.76 4.18
N GLY A 106 -0.61 -4.32 5.33
CA GLY A 106 0.78 -4.38 5.78
C GLY A 106 1.48 -3.02 5.74
N ASN A 107 2.72 -3.00 5.23
CA ASN A 107 3.43 -1.77 4.91
C ASN A 107 3.65 -1.65 3.38
N PHE A 108 2.59 -1.22 2.69
CA PHE A 108 2.60 -1.01 1.23
C PHE A 108 3.63 0.02 0.75
N LEU A 109 4.14 0.92 1.61
CA LEU A 109 5.24 1.82 1.22
C LEU A 109 6.57 1.11 1.16
N MET A 110 6.77 0.08 1.98
CA MET A 110 7.99 -0.72 1.89
C MET A 110 8.11 -1.40 0.54
N MET A 111 6.99 -1.80 -0.08
CA MET A 111 6.98 -2.33 -1.46
C MET A 111 7.47 -1.30 -2.48
N CYS A 112 7.17 -0.01 -2.29
CA CYS A 112 7.67 1.05 -3.17
C CYS A 112 9.18 1.21 -3.02
N ILE A 113 9.70 1.18 -1.78
CA ILE A 113 11.15 1.24 -1.54
C ILE A 113 11.86 0.04 -2.14
N PHE A 114 11.29 -1.16 -1.96
CA PHE A 114 11.77 -2.38 -2.59
C PHE A 114 11.83 -2.25 -4.12
N ALA A 115 10.73 -1.83 -4.76
CA ALA A 115 10.69 -1.65 -6.20
C ALA A 115 11.76 -0.66 -6.70
N GLY A 116 11.98 0.43 -5.97
CA GLY A 116 13.01 1.41 -6.32
C GLY A 116 14.44 0.89 -6.19
N LEU A 117 14.71 0.09 -5.14
CA LEU A 117 16.04 -0.51 -4.93
C LEU A 117 16.34 -1.64 -5.92
N GLU A 118 15.34 -2.44 -6.27
CA GLU A 118 15.39 -3.42 -7.36
C GLU A 118 15.36 -2.78 -8.75
N LYS A 119 15.28 -1.44 -8.83
CA LYS A 119 15.25 -0.66 -10.08
C LYS A 119 14.10 -1.06 -11.01
N ILE A 120 12.98 -1.50 -10.45
CA ILE A 120 11.76 -1.79 -11.19
C ILE A 120 11.22 -0.47 -11.75
N PRO A 121 10.98 -0.33 -13.07
CA PRO A 121 10.44 0.88 -13.68
C PRO A 121 8.95 1.03 -13.35
N LEU A 122 8.67 1.46 -12.12
CA LEU A 122 7.33 1.49 -11.54
C LEU A 122 6.66 2.86 -11.68
N HIS A 123 5.39 2.83 -12.11
CA HIS A 123 4.50 3.98 -12.17
C HIS A 123 3.31 3.78 -11.22
N LEU A 124 3.15 4.66 -10.24
CA LEU A 124 2.06 4.62 -9.27
C LEU A 124 0.94 5.57 -9.64
N ILE A 125 -0.31 5.09 -9.62
CA ILE A 125 -1.48 5.92 -9.82
C ILE A 125 -1.88 6.52 -8.46
N THR A 126 -1.80 7.84 -8.33
CA THR A 126 -2.08 8.49 -7.05
C THR A 126 -2.91 9.77 -7.20
N LYS A 127 -3.62 10.11 -6.12
CA LYS A 127 -4.25 11.42 -5.98
C LYS A 127 -3.21 12.43 -5.52
N THR A 128 -3.38 13.70 -5.89
CA THR A 128 -2.60 14.78 -5.27
C THR A 128 -2.88 14.80 -3.77
N ILE A 129 -1.81 14.68 -2.98
CA ILE A 129 -1.88 14.74 -1.53
C ILE A 129 -1.98 16.23 -1.13
N LYS A 130 -2.80 16.55 -0.13
CA LYS A 130 -2.89 17.91 0.41
C LYS A 130 -2.30 17.92 1.82
N PRO A 131 -1.55 18.98 2.23
CA PRO A 131 -1.14 20.16 1.44
C PRO A 131 -0.06 19.88 0.38
N LYS A 132 0.10 20.79 -0.59
CA LYS A 132 1.01 20.64 -1.75
C LYS A 132 2.46 20.32 -1.34
N TRP A 133 2.98 20.93 -0.30
CA TRP A 133 4.36 20.67 0.14
C TRP A 133 4.59 19.22 0.59
N ILE A 134 3.58 18.55 1.17
CA ILE A 134 3.65 17.12 1.50
C ILE A 134 3.69 16.30 0.22
N HIS A 135 2.85 16.64 -0.76
CA HIS A 135 2.84 15.96 -2.05
C HIS A 135 4.18 16.09 -2.78
N ASP A 136 4.73 17.30 -2.84
CA ASP A 136 6.00 17.55 -3.51
C ASP A 136 7.14 16.79 -2.82
N LYS A 137 7.15 16.75 -1.47
CA LYS A 137 8.12 15.96 -0.71
C LYS A 137 7.97 14.46 -0.98
N TRP A 138 6.73 13.97 -1.00
CA TRP A 138 6.42 12.57 -1.30
C TRP A 138 6.92 12.16 -2.68
N VAL A 139 6.53 12.92 -3.71
CA VAL A 139 6.93 12.67 -5.09
C VAL A 139 8.44 12.77 -5.23
N SER A 140 9.09 13.76 -4.62
CA SER A 140 10.55 13.91 -4.66
C SER A 140 11.28 12.71 -4.05
N THR A 141 10.81 12.18 -2.91
CA THR A 141 11.41 11.01 -2.27
C THR A 141 11.38 9.79 -3.18
N PHE A 142 10.22 9.49 -3.77
CA PHE A 142 10.06 8.29 -4.60
C PHE A 142 10.64 8.45 -6.02
N ASN A 143 10.64 9.66 -6.59
CA ASN A 143 11.32 9.93 -7.87
C ASN A 143 12.82 9.67 -7.79
N LYS A 144 13.47 9.93 -6.63
CA LYS A 144 14.89 9.61 -6.42
C LYS A 144 15.17 8.10 -6.43
N LEU A 145 14.13 7.30 -6.19
CA LEU A 145 14.16 5.84 -6.27
C LEU A 145 13.67 5.34 -7.65
N GLY A 146 13.51 6.23 -8.64
CA GLY A 146 13.08 5.87 -9.99
C GLY A 146 11.57 5.66 -10.16
N ILE A 147 10.77 5.77 -9.09
CA ILE A 147 9.32 5.59 -9.14
C ILE A 147 8.68 6.85 -9.69
N LYS A 148 7.79 6.70 -10.68
CA LYS A 148 7.05 7.79 -11.30
C LYS A 148 5.58 7.75 -10.87
N PHE A 149 4.88 8.88 -11.03
CA PHE A 149 3.49 9.00 -10.63
C PHE A 149 2.59 9.39 -11.82
N LEU A 150 1.41 8.77 -11.86
CA LEU A 150 0.33 9.11 -12.79
C LEU A 150 -0.86 9.68 -12.00
N PRO A 151 -1.64 10.60 -12.58
CA PRO A 151 -2.81 11.15 -11.91
C PRO A 151 -3.88 10.06 -11.73
N ARG A 152 -4.65 10.13 -10.63
CA ARG A 152 -5.78 9.21 -10.38
C ARG A 152 -6.87 9.25 -11.46
N ARG A 153 -7.11 10.42 -12.07
CA ARG A 153 -8.18 10.62 -13.06
C ARG A 153 -7.59 10.84 -14.44
N ASN A 154 -8.33 10.42 -15.46
CA ASN A 154 -8.00 10.61 -16.88
C ASN A 154 -6.62 10.05 -17.29
N SER A 155 -6.09 9.07 -16.55
CA SER A 155 -4.76 8.49 -16.77
C SER A 155 -4.75 7.21 -17.60
N TYR A 156 -5.90 6.73 -18.10
CA TYR A 156 -5.98 5.47 -18.85
C TYR A 156 -5.02 5.42 -20.04
N ARG A 157 -4.95 6.51 -20.83
CA ARG A 157 -4.02 6.61 -21.97
C ARG A 157 -2.56 6.56 -21.53
N ASP A 158 -2.22 7.20 -20.42
CA ASP A 158 -0.85 7.21 -19.91
C ASP A 158 -0.47 5.86 -19.29
N CYS A 159 -1.40 5.20 -18.60
CA CYS A 159 -1.25 3.83 -18.12
C CYS A 159 -0.95 2.88 -19.29
N ARG A 160 -1.72 2.95 -20.39
CA ARG A 160 -1.44 2.14 -21.59
C ARG A 160 -0.08 2.43 -22.21
N LYS A 161 0.39 3.67 -22.18
CA LYS A 161 1.74 4.02 -22.67
C LYS A 161 2.84 3.39 -21.81
N VAL A 162 2.66 3.37 -20.49
CA VAL A 162 3.60 2.70 -19.56
C VAL A 162 3.66 1.20 -19.87
N LEU A 163 2.51 0.52 -19.93
CA LEU A 163 2.48 -0.92 -20.23
C LEU A 163 3.10 -1.25 -21.59
N LYS A 164 2.79 -0.47 -22.64
CA LYS A 164 3.39 -0.65 -23.98
C LYS A 164 4.92 -0.47 -24.02
N LYS A 165 5.51 0.19 -23.02
CA LYS A 165 6.97 0.32 -22.89
C LYS A 165 7.61 -0.87 -22.17
N GLY A 166 6.83 -1.86 -21.72
CA GLY A 166 7.30 -2.93 -20.86
C GLY A 166 7.50 -2.49 -19.40
N GLU A 167 6.98 -1.32 -19.00
CA GLU A 167 7.13 -0.79 -17.63
C GLU A 167 5.99 -1.29 -16.71
N ALA A 168 6.18 -1.15 -15.40
CA ALA A 168 5.24 -1.64 -14.39
C ALA A 168 4.26 -0.55 -13.92
N LEU A 169 2.99 -0.88 -13.75
CA LEU A 169 1.97 -0.05 -13.11
C LEU A 169 1.61 -0.60 -11.73
N GLY A 170 1.72 0.22 -10.69
CA GLY A 170 1.23 -0.11 -9.36
C GLY A 170 -0.20 0.38 -9.13
N PHE A 171 -1.07 -0.54 -8.73
CA PHE A 171 -2.46 -0.30 -8.37
C PHE A 171 -2.72 -0.64 -6.91
N ILE A 172 -3.32 0.30 -6.18
CA ILE A 172 -3.89 0.05 -4.85
C ILE A 172 -5.41 0.05 -4.99
N LEU A 173 -6.05 -1.12 -4.89
CA LEU A 173 -7.45 -1.32 -5.27
C LEU A 173 -8.27 -1.95 -4.14
N ASP A 174 -8.62 -1.12 -3.16
CA ASP A 174 -9.37 -1.53 -1.97
C ASP A 174 -10.23 -0.38 -1.38
N GLN A 175 -10.19 0.81 -1.99
CA GLN A 175 -10.97 1.96 -1.56
C GLN A 175 -12.22 2.15 -2.41
N ASN A 176 -13.32 2.49 -1.73
CA ASN A 176 -14.61 2.75 -2.37
C ASN A 176 -14.54 3.92 -3.36
N MET A 177 -15.12 3.73 -4.54
CA MET A 177 -15.33 4.78 -5.53
C MET A 177 -16.65 5.53 -5.31
N LYS A 178 -16.78 6.72 -5.92
CA LYS A 178 -18.10 7.35 -6.03
C LYS A 178 -19.01 6.46 -6.88
N ARG A 179 -20.29 6.41 -6.54
CA ARG A 179 -21.28 5.52 -7.20
C ARG A 179 -21.33 5.68 -8.73
N ASN A 180 -21.09 6.88 -9.25
CA ASN A 180 -21.08 7.19 -10.68
C ASN A 180 -19.70 7.08 -11.34
N GLU A 181 -18.65 6.70 -10.60
CA GLU A 181 -17.26 6.59 -11.08
C GLU A 181 -16.74 5.13 -11.04
N GLY A 182 -17.57 4.15 -10.67
CA GLY A 182 -17.15 2.77 -10.47
C GLY A 182 -18.21 1.74 -10.83
N ILE A 183 -17.89 0.47 -10.58
CA ILE A 183 -18.77 -0.69 -10.73
C ILE A 183 -18.99 -1.34 -9.37
N PHE A 184 -20.14 -1.99 -9.18
CA PHE A 184 -20.40 -2.76 -7.97
C PHE A 184 -19.95 -4.20 -8.19
N VAL A 185 -19.12 -4.69 -7.26
CA VAL A 185 -18.71 -6.08 -7.15
C VAL A 185 -18.81 -6.51 -5.70
N ASP A 186 -18.97 -7.80 -5.45
CA ASP A 186 -19.04 -8.29 -4.08
C ASP A 186 -17.64 -8.30 -3.44
N PHE A 187 -17.53 -7.66 -2.28
CA PHE A 187 -16.34 -7.67 -1.43
C PHE A 187 -16.76 -8.04 -0.01
N PHE A 188 -16.21 -9.15 0.51
CA PHE A 188 -16.69 -9.78 1.74
C PHE A 188 -18.21 -10.06 1.72
N GLY A 189 -18.72 -10.55 0.59
CA GLY A 189 -20.13 -10.91 0.40
C GLY A 189 -21.10 -9.73 0.35
N ARG A 190 -20.60 -8.51 0.12
CA ARG A 190 -21.42 -7.28 0.07
C ARG A 190 -21.06 -6.44 -1.15
N PRO A 191 -22.03 -5.80 -1.80
CA PRO A 191 -21.76 -4.89 -2.90
C PRO A 191 -20.88 -3.71 -2.47
N ALA A 192 -19.72 -3.57 -3.10
CA ALA A 192 -18.80 -2.46 -2.92
C ALA A 192 -18.50 -1.80 -4.27
N CYS A 193 -18.45 -0.46 -4.31
CA CYS A 193 -18.17 0.27 -5.54
C CYS A 193 -16.65 0.39 -5.74
N THR A 194 -16.12 -0.20 -6.81
CA THR A 194 -14.69 -0.21 -7.13
C THR A 194 -14.40 0.29 -8.54
N SER A 195 -13.13 0.55 -8.84
CA SER A 195 -12.68 0.95 -10.17
C SER A 195 -12.55 -0.25 -11.10
N PRO A 196 -13.17 -0.25 -12.30
CA PRO A 196 -12.95 -1.29 -13.32
C PRO A 196 -11.62 -1.10 -14.06
N GLY A 197 -10.87 -0.03 -13.76
CA GLY A 197 -9.72 0.40 -14.56
C GLY A 197 -8.62 -0.66 -14.69
N LEU A 198 -8.38 -1.46 -13.65
CA LEU A 198 -7.40 -2.55 -13.71
C LEU A 198 -7.83 -3.62 -14.72
N ALA A 199 -9.09 -4.07 -14.67
CA ALA A 199 -9.61 -5.09 -15.57
C ALA A 199 -9.56 -4.66 -17.04
N PHE A 200 -9.85 -3.38 -17.33
CA PHE A 200 -9.73 -2.83 -18.68
C PHE A 200 -8.28 -2.68 -19.17
N LEU A 201 -7.31 -2.55 -18.27
CA LEU A 201 -5.90 -2.46 -18.62
C LEU A 201 -5.24 -3.81 -18.82
N SER A 202 -5.77 -4.86 -18.19
CA SER A 202 -5.23 -6.23 -18.27
C SER A 202 -5.80 -7.06 -19.43
N ALA A 203 -6.86 -6.58 -20.08
CA ALA A 203 -7.51 -7.24 -21.22
C ALA A 203 -6.86 -6.84 -22.56
#